data_AF-A0A954XBD1-F1
#
_entry.id   AF-A0A954XBD1-F1
#
_cell.length_a   1.000
_cell.length_b   1.000
_cell.length_c   1.000
_cell.angle_alpha   90.00
_cell.angle_beta   90.00
_cell.angle_gamma   90.00
#
_symmetry.space_group_name_H-M   'P 1'
#
loop_
_entity.id
_entity.type
_entity.pdbx_description
1 polymer ?
#
loop_
_entity_poly.entity_id
_entity_poly.type
_entity_poly.pdbx_seq_one_letter_code
_entity_poly.pdbx_strand_id
1 'polypeptide(L)' 'GQANGFSFDAYDVFELEEALRRACALYRTDKPRWERLVVTGMSQDWSWDASASHYERLYESMIARKRPTTG' A
#
# COMPACT_ATOMS: atom_id res chain seq x y z
N GLY A 1 -3.50 9.28 1.42
CA GLY A 1 -2.27 8.53 1.12
C GLY A 1 -1.57 9.17 -0.05
N GLN A 2 -0.23 9.10 -0.12
CA GLN A 2 0.49 9.45 -1.34
C GLN A 2 0.36 8.27 -2.32
N ALA A 3 -0.02 8.54 -3.57
CA ALA A 3 -0.16 7.48 -4.56
C ALA A 3 1.22 6.88 -4.86
N ASN A 4 1.32 5.55 -4.85
CA ASN A 4 2.55 4.78 -5.15
C ASN A 4 2.35 3.75 -6.27
N GLY A 5 1.16 3.71 -6.87
CA GLY A 5 0.84 2.79 -7.95
C GLY A 5 -0.62 2.90 -8.37
N PHE A 6 -1.10 1.83 -9.00
CA PHE A 6 -2.47 1.68 -9.48
C PHE A 6 -3.05 0.41 -8.85
N SER A 7 -4.20 0.53 -8.20
CA SER A 7 -4.97 -0.59 -7.68
C SER A 7 -6.23 -0.82 -8.51
N PHE A 8 -6.79 -2.01 -8.36
CA PHE A 8 -8.08 -2.45 -8.86
C PHE A 8 -8.66 -3.44 -7.84
N ASP A 9 -9.99 -3.58 -7.80
CA ASP A 9 -10.70 -4.23 -6.71
C ASP A 9 -11.13 -5.65 -7.09
N ALA A 10 -11.73 -5.82 -8.27
CA ALA A 10 -12.20 -7.09 -8.75
C ALA A 10 -11.07 -7.93 -9.34
N TYR A 11 -11.07 -9.23 -9.02
CA TYR A 11 -10.16 -10.19 -9.65
C TYR A 11 -10.69 -10.60 -11.02
N ASP A 12 -10.72 -9.65 -11.96
CA ASP A 12 -11.11 -9.89 -13.34
C ASP A 12 -10.23 -9.11 -14.33
N VAL A 13 -10.34 -9.53 -15.60
CA VAL A 13 -9.50 -9.01 -16.68
C VAL A 13 -9.86 -7.56 -17.02
N PHE A 14 -11.12 -7.16 -16.86
CA PHE A 14 -11.58 -5.84 -17.21
C PHE A 14 -11.00 -4.79 -16.27
N GLU A 15 -11.06 -5.04 -14.96
CA GLU A 15 -10.51 -4.12 -13.97
C GLU A 15 -8.98 -4.03 -14.04
N LEU A 16 -8.30 -5.15 -14.32
CA LEU A 16 -6.86 -5.17 -14.58
C LEU A 16 -6.52 -4.34 -15.83
N GLU A 17 -7.27 -4.52 -16.93
CA GLU A 17 -7.06 -3.78 -18.18
C GLU A 17 -7.22 -2.27 -17.95
N GLU A 18 -8.25 -1.86 -17.22
CA GLU A 18 -8.47 -0.47 -16.87
C GLU A 18 -7.32 0.10 -16.01
N ALA A 19 -6.79 -0.67 -15.05
CA ALA A 19 -5.62 -0.26 -14.27
C ALA A 19 -4.38 -0.04 -15.14
N LEU A 20 -4.13 -0.94 -16.10
CA LEU A 20 -3.03 -0.81 -17.05
C LEU A 20 -3.22 0.38 -17.98
N ARG A 21 -4.44 0.62 -18.48
CA ARG A 21 -4.76 1.79 -19.31
C ARG A 21 -4.46 3.09 -18.56
N ARG A 22 -4.84 3.20 -17.29
CA ARG A 22 -4.50 4.36 -16.43
C ARG A 22 -2.99 4.53 -16.28
N ALA A 23 -2.26 3.45 -16.05
CA ALA A 23 -0.79 3.49 -15.92
C ALA A 23 -0.10 3.95 -17.22
N CYS A 24 -0.45 3.34 -18.36
CA CYS A 24 0.11 3.69 -19.66
C CYS A 24 -0.30 5.08 -20.13
N ALA A 25 -1.50 5.55 -19.76
CA ALA A 25 -1.91 6.93 -20.02
C ALA A 25 -1.00 7.90 -19.26
N LEU A 26 -0.86 7.72 -17.94
CA LEU A 26 -0.04 8.60 -17.11
C LEU A 26 1.41 8.67 -17.59
N TYR A 27 2.00 7.51 -17.88
CA TYR A 27 3.37 7.43 -18.41
C TYR A 27 3.56 8.25 -19.69
N ARG A 28 2.58 8.23 -20.60
CA ARG A 28 2.66 8.92 -21.90
C ARG A 28 2.32 10.41 -21.81
N THR A 29 1.41 10.80 -20.93
CA THR A 29 0.84 12.15 -20.92
C THR A 29 1.47 13.08 -19.89
N ASP A 30 2.04 12.55 -18.80
CA ASP A 30 2.54 13.37 -17.68
C ASP A 30 3.76 12.72 -17.03
N LYS A 31 4.91 12.89 -17.69
CA LYS A 31 6.20 12.40 -17.23
C LYS A 31 6.59 12.91 -15.83
N PRO A 32 6.42 14.21 -15.48
CA PRO A 32 6.73 14.68 -14.12
C PRO A 32 5.90 13.99 -13.05
N ARG A 33 4.60 13.74 -13.30
CA ARG A 33 3.75 13.02 -12.35
C ARG A 33 4.11 11.53 -12.28
N TRP A 34 4.49 10.91 -13.39
CA TRP A 34 5.02 9.55 -13.40
C TRP A 34 6.29 9.43 -12.54
N GLU A 35 7.25 10.34 -12.72
CA GLU A 35 8.49 10.34 -11.94
C GLU A 35 8.22 10.51 -10.43
N ARG A 36 7.30 11.41 -10.06
CA ARG A 36 6.87 11.55 -8.66
C ARG A 36 6.26 10.25 -8.12
N LEU A 37 5.40 9.58 -8.89
CA LEU A 37 4.79 8.31 -8.48
C LEU A 37 5.87 7.25 -8.17
N VAL A 38 6.86 7.13 -9.05
CA VAL A 38 7.98 6.19 -8.89
C VAL A 38 8.80 6.54 -7.64
N VAL A 39 9.19 7.81 -7.47
CA VAL A 39 9.96 8.25 -6.30
C VAL A 39 9.19 8.01 -4.99
N THR A 40 7.89 8.33 -4.96
CA THR A 40 7.03 8.07 -3.80
C THR A 40 6.96 6.59 -3.44
N GLY A 41 6.94 5.69 -4.44
CA GLY A 41 6.97 4.24 -4.20
C GLY A 41 8.34 3.79 -3.66
N MET A 42 9.42 4.28 -4.25
CA MET A 42 10.79 3.93 -3.86
C MET A 42 11.21 4.50 -2.50
N SER A 43 10.61 5.60 -2.05
CA SER A 43 10.92 6.25 -0.77
C SER A 43 10.19 5.64 0.43
N GLN A 44 9.31 4.65 0.22
CA GLN A 44 8.60 4.00 1.31
C GLN A 44 9.48 2.96 2.01
N ASP A 45 9.24 2.77 3.30
CA ASP A 45 9.92 1.76 4.09
C ASP A 45 9.28 0.38 3.84
N TRP A 46 9.93 -0.40 2.98
CA TRP A 46 9.56 -1.77 2.66
C TRP A 46 10.38 -2.81 3.46
N SER A 47 11.03 -2.38 4.54
CA SER A 47 11.88 -3.26 5.35
C SER A 47 11.06 -4.29 6.13
N TRP A 48 11.73 -5.39 6.48
CA TRP A 48 11.19 -6.36 7.42
C TRP A 48 10.99 -5.78 8.81
N ASP A 49 11.82 -4.82 9.23
CA ASP A 49 11.71 -4.17 10.54
C ASP A 49 10.40 -3.39 10.68
N ALA A 50 9.98 -2.68 9.63
CA ALA A 50 8.69 -2.00 9.59
C ALA A 50 7.52 -2.99 9.72
N SER A 51 7.60 -4.12 9.01
CA SER A 51 6.59 -5.18 9.07
C SER A 51 6.54 -5.86 10.44
N ALA A 52 7.69 -6.22 11.01
CA ALA A 52 7.80 -6.84 12.32
C ALA A 52 7.23 -5.93 13.42
N SER A 53 7.58 -4.65 13.40
CA SER A 53 7.05 -3.65 14.33
C SER A 53 5.51 -3.55 14.25
N HIS A 54 4.92 -3.74 13.07
CA HIS A 54 3.46 -3.76 12.93
C HIS A 54 2.85 -5.02 13.58
N TYR A 55 3.45 -6.19 13.35
CA TYR A 55 3.01 -7.44 13.97
C TYR A 55 3.17 -7.42 15.50
N GLU A 56 4.27 -6.87 16.01
CA GLU A 56 4.48 -6.71 17.46
C GLU A 56 3.33 -5.92 18.10
N ARG A 57 3.03 -4.72 17.57
CA ARG A 57 1.90 -3.92 18.06
C ARG A 57 0.56 -4.65 17.96
N LEU A 58 0.34 -5.39 16.86
CA LEU A 58 -0.87 -6.18 16.68
C LEU A 58 -0.98 -7.25 17.79
N TYR A 59 0.09 -7.99 18.06
CA TYR A 59 0.10 -9.01 19.10
C TYR A 59 -0.03 -8.44 20.51
N GLU A 60 0.63 -7.32 20.82
CA GLU A 60 0.45 -6.60 22.07
C GLU A 60 -1.02 -6.19 22.27
N SER A 61 -1.67 -5.67 21.23
CA SER A 61 -3.08 -5.28 21.27
C SER A 61 -4.00 -6.48 21.55
N MET A 62 -3.70 -7.64 20.95
CA MET A 62 -4.47 -8.87 21.16
C MET A 62 -4.29 -9.41 22.59
N ILE A 63 -3.07 -9.35 23.13
CA ILE A 63 -2.77 -9.76 24.51
C ILE A 63 -3.47 -8.82 25.51
N ALA A 64 -3.39 -7.51 25.30
CA ALA A 64 -4.06 -6.52 26.13
C ALA A 64 -5.58 -6.74 26.15
N ARG A 65 -6.19 -7.02 25.00
CA ARG A 65 -7.63 -7.34 24.90
C ARG A 65 -8.00 -8.65 25.61
N LYS A 66 -7.09 -9.62 25.68
CA LYS A 66 -7.31 -10.92 26.33
C LYS A 66 -7.20 -10.86 27.86
N ARG A 67 -6.64 -9.79 28.43
CA ARG A 67 -6.69 -9.51 29.87
C ARG A 67 -7.91 -8.65 30.16
N PRO A 68 -9.10 -9.21 30.46
CA PRO A 68 -10.11 -8.40 31.11
C PRO A 68 -9.50 -7.95 32.43
N THR A 69 -9.60 -6.65 32.72
CA THR A 69 -9.39 -6.10 34.05
C THR A 69 -10.33 -6.83 35.00
N THR A 70 -9.82 -7.87 35.66
CA THR A 70 -10.48 -8.46 36.82
C THR A 70 -10.32 -7.45 37.95
N GLY A 71 -11.35 -6.62 38.11
CA GLY A 71 -11.68 -6.01 39.41
C GLY A 71 -12.41 -7.01 40.29
#